data_AF-A0A2A4MX83-F1
#
_entry.id   AF-A0A2A4MX83-F1
#
_cell.length_a   1.000
_cell.length_b   1.000
_cell.length_c   1.000
_cell.angle_alpha   90.00
_cell.angle_beta   90.00
_cell.angle_gamma   90.00
#
_symmetry.space_group_name_H-M   'P 1'
#
loop_
_entity.id
_entity.type
_entity.pdbx_description
1 polymer ?
#
loop_
_entity_poly.entity_id
_entity_poly.type
_entity_poly.pdbx_seq_one_letter_code
_entity_poly.pdbx_strand_id
1 'polypeptide(L)'
;MNDQQLLRYSRQIMLPEMDVQGQEKLASATVLIIGMGGLGCPIAMYLAAAGVGHLIIADDDTVELTNLQRQIAHSQSNLGEKKVSSAKQTMQNLNEDVVVTTLDQRLEHEGLEQAVINATVVVDACDNFETRFELNKFCLKHKTPMVSGAAIRMEGQVSVFDSNQQESPCYQCLYS
;
A
#
# COMPACT_ATOMS: atom_id res chain seq x y z
N MET A 1 -12.00 15.02 12.97
CA MET A 1 -12.90 13.91 12.58
C MET A 1 -14.36 14.35 12.75
N ASN A 2 -15.29 13.84 11.94
CA ASN A 2 -16.74 14.05 12.12
C ASN A 2 -17.39 12.90 12.94
N ASP A 3 -18.67 13.03 13.31
CA ASP A 3 -19.38 12.04 14.12
C ASP A 3 -19.46 10.65 13.47
N GLN A 4 -19.61 10.59 12.14
CA GLN A 4 -19.64 9.32 11.40
C GLN A 4 -18.29 8.62 11.45
N GLN A 5 -17.19 9.37 11.32
CA GLN A 5 -15.82 8.84 11.43
C GLN A 5 -15.53 8.36 12.87
N LEU A 6 -15.95 9.10 13.89
CA LEU A 6 -15.82 8.67 15.28
C LEU A 6 -16.57 7.36 15.54
N LEU A 7 -17.77 7.19 14.97
CA LEU A 7 -18.53 5.95 15.07
C LEU A 7 -17.82 4.79 14.34
N ARG A 8 -17.40 5.01 13.09
CA ARG A 8 -16.70 4.02 12.24
C ARG A 8 -15.43 3.50 12.92
N TYR A 9 -14.59 4.40 13.43
CA TYR A 9 -13.29 4.07 14.02
C TYR A 9 -13.34 3.89 15.54
N SER A 10 -14.53 3.85 16.15
CA SER A 10 -14.70 3.75 17.61
C SER A 10 -13.89 2.60 18.21
N ARG A 11 -13.85 1.43 17.56
CA ARG A 11 -13.12 0.25 18.08
C ARG A 11 -11.60 0.43 18.10
N GLN A 12 -11.02 1.08 17.08
CA GLN A 12 -9.57 1.32 17.03
C GLN A 12 -9.15 2.50 17.90
N ILE A 13 -9.99 3.53 18.03
CA ILE A 13 -9.76 4.67 18.94
C ILE A 13 -9.73 4.23 20.41
N MET A 14 -10.46 3.18 20.78
CA MET A 14 -10.46 2.66 22.16
C MET A 14 -9.13 1.99 22.56
N LEU A 15 -8.20 1.75 21.62
CA LEU A 15 -6.88 1.22 21.93
C LEU A 15 -5.98 2.34 22.46
N PRO A 16 -5.33 2.19 23.65
CA PRO A 16 -4.52 3.23 24.24
C PRO A 16 -3.37 3.75 23.36
N GLU A 17 -2.75 2.87 22.57
CA GLU A 17 -1.66 3.22 21.65
C GLU A 17 -2.15 3.94 20.40
N MET A 18 -3.47 3.94 20.16
CA MET A 18 -4.06 4.60 19.02
C MET A 18 -4.82 5.86 19.36
N ASP A 19 -5.76 5.81 20.31
CA ASP A 19 -6.59 6.94 20.70
C ASP A 19 -7.14 7.78 19.52
N VAL A 20 -7.56 9.02 19.77
CA VAL A 20 -8.04 9.91 18.71
C VAL A 20 -6.87 10.46 17.89
N GLN A 21 -5.75 10.78 18.52
CA GLN A 21 -4.58 11.37 17.88
C GLN A 21 -3.95 10.40 16.86
N GLY A 22 -3.88 9.12 17.19
CA GLY A 22 -3.41 8.11 16.25
C GLY A 22 -4.33 7.93 15.06
N GLN A 23 -5.65 7.99 15.28
CA GLN A 23 -6.60 7.96 14.18
C GLN A 23 -6.45 9.18 13.26
N GLU A 24 -6.24 10.37 13.82
CA GLU A 24 -5.99 11.58 13.04
C GLU A 24 -4.67 11.48 12.25
N LYS A 25 -3.64 10.85 12.82
CA LYS A 25 -2.39 10.55 12.09
C LYS A 25 -2.66 9.64 10.89
N LEU A 26 -3.42 8.55 11.05
CA LEU A 26 -3.82 7.68 9.95
C LEU A 26 -4.60 8.45 8.87
N ALA A 27 -5.60 9.24 9.28
CA ALA A 27 -6.42 10.04 8.37
C ALA A 27 -5.62 11.13 7.63
N SER A 28 -4.45 11.52 8.14
CA SER A 28 -3.53 12.46 7.48
C SER A 28 -2.46 11.79 6.62
N ALA A 29 -2.29 10.47 6.73
CA ALA A 29 -1.22 9.74 6.07
C ALA A 29 -1.54 9.43 4.61
N THR A 30 -0.49 9.45 3.78
CA THR A 30 -0.51 8.96 2.41
C THR A 30 0.30 7.68 2.31
N VAL A 31 -0.29 6.60 1.82
CA VAL A 31 0.42 5.33 1.62
C VAL A 31 0.50 5.01 0.13
N LEU A 32 1.73 4.81 -0.36
CA LEU A 32 1.98 4.31 -1.71
C LEU A 32 2.07 2.78 -1.68
N ILE A 33 1.26 2.10 -2.48
CA ILE A 33 1.27 0.64 -2.61
C ILE A 33 1.66 0.30 -4.06
N ILE A 34 2.77 -0.42 -4.22
CA ILE A 34 3.23 -0.89 -5.53
C ILE A 34 2.84 -2.36 -5.69
N GLY A 35 1.97 -2.63 -6.66
CA GLY A 35 1.39 -3.93 -6.93
C GLY A 35 0.03 -4.11 -6.25
N MET A 36 -0.98 -4.45 -7.03
CA MET A 36 -2.33 -4.84 -6.59
C MET A 36 -2.57 -6.34 -6.73
N GLY A 37 -1.53 -7.13 -6.46
CA GLY A 37 -1.57 -8.58 -6.48
C GLY A 37 -2.03 -9.20 -5.15
N GLY A 38 -1.55 -10.42 -4.88
CA GLY A 38 -1.94 -11.18 -3.67
C GLY A 38 -1.48 -10.55 -2.36
N LEU A 39 -0.45 -9.70 -2.40
CA LEU A 39 0.02 -8.92 -1.25
C LEU A 39 -0.70 -7.57 -1.17
N GLY A 40 -0.76 -6.82 -2.27
CA GLY A 40 -1.35 -5.49 -2.30
C GLY A 40 -2.85 -5.47 -1.98
N CYS A 41 -3.61 -6.49 -2.44
CA CYS A 41 -5.05 -6.60 -2.19
C CYS A 41 -5.41 -6.52 -0.70
N PRO A 42 -4.96 -7.45 0.17
CA PRO A 42 -5.29 -7.39 1.59
C PRO A 42 -4.75 -6.13 2.26
N ILE A 43 -3.54 -5.69 1.90
CA ILE A 43 -2.93 -4.47 2.47
C ILE A 43 -3.82 -3.25 2.23
N ALA A 44 -4.18 -3.01 0.98
CA ALA A 44 -4.98 -1.86 0.58
C ALA A 44 -6.36 -1.88 1.24
N MET A 45 -7.00 -3.06 1.32
CA MET A 45 -8.30 -3.22 2.00
C MET A 45 -8.22 -2.91 3.49
N TYR A 46 -7.21 -3.40 4.20
CA TYR A 46 -7.07 -3.13 5.63
C TYR A 46 -6.70 -1.67 5.91
N LEU A 47 -5.84 -1.04 5.10
CA LEU A 47 -5.51 0.37 5.24
C LEU A 47 -6.72 1.27 4.95
N ALA A 48 -7.53 0.93 3.94
CA ALA A 48 -8.77 1.63 3.66
C ALA A 48 -9.77 1.47 4.82
N ALA A 49 -9.94 0.25 5.36
CA ALA A 49 -10.80 0.02 6.53
C ALA A 49 -10.33 0.78 7.77
N ALA A 50 -9.02 0.87 7.98
CA ALA A 50 -8.42 1.59 9.10
C ALA A 50 -8.51 3.11 8.97
N GLY A 51 -8.90 3.63 7.80
CA GLY A 51 -9.09 5.06 7.58
C GLY A 51 -7.78 5.81 7.31
N VAL A 52 -6.84 5.20 6.60
CA VAL A 52 -5.73 5.95 5.98
C VAL A 52 -6.30 7.02 5.06
N GLY A 53 -5.82 8.26 5.17
CA GLY A 53 -6.38 9.39 4.43
C GLY A 53 -6.29 9.25 2.92
N HIS A 54 -5.12 8.85 2.43
CA HIS A 54 -4.86 8.73 1.00
C HIS A 54 -4.09 7.45 0.66
N LEU A 55 -4.65 6.64 -0.23
CA LEU A 55 -4.01 5.49 -0.83
C LEU A 55 -3.65 5.79 -2.29
N ILE A 56 -2.37 5.71 -2.62
CA ILE A 56 -1.87 5.76 -4.00
C ILE A 56 -1.53 4.31 -4.37
N ILE A 57 -2.21 3.76 -5.37
CA ILE A 57 -1.98 2.38 -5.83
C ILE A 57 -1.45 2.38 -7.25
N ALA A 58 -0.42 1.57 -7.51
CA ALA A 58 0.18 1.40 -8.83
C ALA A 58 0.22 -0.08 -9.23
N ASP A 59 -0.30 -0.40 -10.40
CA ASP A 59 -0.27 -1.72 -11.03
C ASP A 59 -0.61 -1.55 -12.52
N ASP A 60 0.11 -2.25 -13.41
CA ASP A 60 -0.04 -2.18 -14.87
C ASP A 60 -0.91 -3.29 -15.47
N ASP A 61 -1.33 -4.26 -14.66
CA ASP A 61 -2.06 -5.43 -15.13
C ASP A 61 -3.59 -5.26 -15.14
N THR A 62 -4.24 -6.25 -15.74
CA THR A 62 -5.68 -6.47 -15.67
C THR A 62 -6.05 -7.63 -14.73
N VAL A 63 -7.30 -7.66 -14.29
CA VAL A 63 -7.83 -8.75 -13.48
C VAL A 63 -7.99 -10.01 -14.33
N GLU A 64 -7.43 -11.11 -13.85
CA GLU A 64 -7.49 -12.43 -14.50
C GLU A 64 -8.06 -13.51 -13.58
N LEU A 65 -8.78 -14.47 -14.17
CA LEU A 65 -9.45 -15.54 -13.42
C LEU A 65 -8.48 -16.37 -12.58
N THR A 66 -7.31 -16.69 -13.13
CA THR A 66 -6.23 -17.47 -12.47
C THR A 66 -5.68 -16.78 -11.22
N ASN A 67 -5.87 -15.47 -11.12
CA ASN A 67 -5.36 -14.64 -10.03
C ASN A 67 -6.36 -14.44 -8.89
N LEU A 68 -7.66 -14.67 -9.11
CA LEU A 68 -8.72 -14.45 -8.12
C LEU A 68 -8.61 -15.32 -6.87
N GLN A 69 -7.88 -16.45 -6.92
CA GLN A 69 -7.67 -17.31 -5.74
C GLN A 69 -6.86 -16.63 -4.61
N ARG A 70 -6.14 -15.55 -4.92
CA ARG A 70 -5.34 -14.79 -3.94
C ARG A 70 -5.51 -13.27 -4.00
N GLN A 71 -6.04 -12.73 -5.09
CA GLN A 71 -6.23 -11.29 -5.28
C GLN A 71 -7.64 -10.86 -4.84
N ILE A 72 -7.86 -10.86 -3.53
CA ILE A 72 -9.19 -10.74 -2.91
C ILE A 72 -9.86 -9.37 -3.04
N ALA A 73 -9.14 -8.34 -3.53
CA ALA A 73 -9.76 -7.06 -3.84
C ALA A 73 -10.50 -7.06 -5.18
N HIS A 74 -10.39 -8.14 -5.96
CA HIS A 74 -11.01 -8.31 -7.26
C HIS A 74 -12.09 -9.40 -7.23
N SER A 75 -13.01 -9.35 -8.19
CA SER A 75 -14.10 -10.32 -8.33
C SER A 75 -14.24 -10.81 -9.77
N GLN A 76 -15.06 -11.86 -9.97
CA GLN A 76 -15.39 -12.35 -11.31
C GLN A 76 -16.04 -11.27 -12.21
N SER A 77 -16.73 -10.29 -11.60
CA SER A 77 -17.35 -9.19 -12.36
C SER A 77 -16.33 -8.20 -12.93
N ASN A 78 -15.08 -8.21 -12.43
CA ASN A 78 -14.03 -7.29 -12.84
C ASN A 78 -13.05 -7.89 -13.85
N LEU A 79 -13.30 -9.10 -14.37
CA LEU A 79 -12.39 -9.74 -15.33
C LEU A 79 -12.13 -8.85 -16.55
N GLY A 80 -10.85 -8.63 -16.86
CA GLY A 80 -10.40 -7.74 -17.93
C GLY A 80 -10.33 -6.25 -17.57
N GLU A 81 -10.83 -5.84 -16.40
CA GLU A 81 -10.63 -4.47 -15.91
C GLU A 81 -9.20 -4.27 -15.40
N LYS A 82 -8.74 -3.02 -15.39
CA LYS A 82 -7.45 -2.66 -14.77
C LYS A 82 -7.49 -2.98 -13.28
N LYS A 83 -6.45 -3.64 -12.75
CA LYS A 83 -6.41 -4.00 -11.32
C LYS A 83 -6.56 -2.78 -10.42
N VAL A 84 -5.89 -1.68 -10.74
CA VAL A 84 -6.01 -0.42 -9.97
C VAL A 84 -7.45 0.11 -9.95
N SER A 85 -8.20 -0.02 -11.04
CA SER A 85 -9.60 0.42 -11.10
C SER A 85 -10.49 -0.48 -10.25
N SER A 86 -10.35 -1.81 -10.38
CA SER A 86 -11.10 -2.78 -9.58
C SER A 86 -10.81 -2.63 -8.08
N ALA A 87 -9.53 -2.52 -7.70
CA ALA A 87 -9.13 -2.33 -6.31
C ALA A 87 -9.67 -1.01 -5.71
N LYS A 88 -9.62 0.09 -6.49
CA LYS A 88 -10.21 1.37 -6.09
C LYS A 88 -11.69 1.23 -5.77
N GLN A 89 -12.47 0.59 -6.64
CA GLN A 89 -13.90 0.38 -6.40
C GLN A 89 -14.14 -0.40 -5.10
N THR A 90 -13.37 -1.47 -4.87
CA THR A 90 -13.46 -2.26 -3.63
C THR A 90 -13.17 -1.44 -2.39
N MET A 91 -12.10 -0.63 -2.40
CA MET A 91 -11.76 0.22 -1.26
C MET A 91 -12.79 1.33 -1.02
N GLN A 92 -13.31 1.96 -2.08
CA GLN A 92 -14.33 3.01 -1.95
C GLN A 92 -15.66 2.43 -1.44
N ASN A 93 -16.02 1.21 -1.83
CA ASN A 93 -17.18 0.50 -1.27
C ASN A 93 -17.01 0.17 0.22
N LEU A 94 -15.77 -0.09 0.66
CA LEU A 94 -15.44 -0.38 2.05
C LEU A 94 -15.41 0.90 2.90
N ASN A 95 -14.79 1.95 2.38
CA ASN A 95 -14.64 3.23 3.06
C ASN A 95 -14.60 4.39 2.07
N GLU A 96 -15.73 5.07 1.92
CA GLU A 96 -15.88 6.21 1.00
C GLU A 96 -15.08 7.45 1.43
N ASP A 97 -14.67 7.54 2.70
CA ASP A 97 -13.87 8.65 3.23
C ASP A 97 -12.41 8.62 2.74
N VAL A 98 -11.94 7.45 2.27
CA VAL A 98 -10.54 7.26 1.87
C VAL A 98 -10.35 7.72 0.44
N VAL A 99 -9.40 8.63 0.23
CA VAL A 99 -9.00 9.05 -1.12
C VAL A 99 -8.18 7.92 -1.75
N VAL A 100 -8.56 7.50 -2.96
CA VAL A 100 -7.81 6.49 -3.73
C VAL A 100 -7.38 7.06 -5.08
N THR A 101 -6.07 7.20 -5.27
CA THR A 101 -5.44 7.57 -6.54
C THR A 101 -4.89 6.32 -7.21
N THR A 102 -5.23 6.13 -8.49
CA THR A 102 -4.82 4.98 -9.30
C THR A 102 -3.76 5.40 -10.30
N LEU A 103 -2.67 4.64 -10.37
CA LEU A 103 -1.62 4.77 -11.37
C LEU A 103 -1.61 3.47 -12.19
N ASP A 104 -2.33 3.49 -13.32
CA ASP A 104 -2.42 2.36 -14.28
C ASP A 104 -1.17 2.29 -15.16
N GLN A 105 -0.01 2.14 -14.52
CA GLN A 105 1.28 2.09 -15.17
C GLN A 105 2.29 1.45 -14.24
N ARG A 106 3.34 0.88 -14.84
CA ARG A 106 4.55 0.53 -14.12
C ARG A 106 5.24 1.83 -13.71
N LEU A 107 5.49 1.99 -12.42
CA LEU A 107 6.25 3.15 -11.93
C LEU A 107 7.73 2.88 -12.07
N GLU A 108 8.39 3.75 -12.83
CA GLU A 108 9.82 3.72 -13.10
C GLU A 108 10.37 5.14 -13.00
N HIS A 109 11.65 5.24 -12.67
CA HIS A 109 12.41 6.48 -12.75
C HIS A 109 11.74 7.67 -12.05
N GLU A 110 11.54 8.78 -12.76
CA GLU A 110 10.96 10.02 -12.22
C GLU A 110 9.53 9.82 -11.69
N GLY A 111 8.74 8.96 -12.35
CA GLY A 111 7.37 8.68 -11.91
C GLY A 111 7.34 7.97 -10.56
N LEU A 112 8.24 7.00 -10.37
CA LEU A 112 8.41 6.31 -9.09
C LEU A 112 8.94 7.26 -8.00
N GLU A 113 9.94 8.08 -8.34
CA GLU A 113 10.52 9.04 -7.39
C GLU A 113 9.47 10.03 -6.86
N GLN A 114 8.65 10.60 -7.75
CA GLN A 114 7.60 11.53 -7.35
C GLN A 114 6.53 10.86 -6.48
N ALA A 115 6.17 9.61 -6.76
CA ALA A 115 5.24 8.87 -5.91
C ALA A 115 5.82 8.65 -4.50
N VAL A 116 7.11 8.32 -4.39
CA VAL A 116 7.80 8.12 -3.11
C VAL A 116 7.89 9.40 -2.28
N ILE A 117 8.17 10.55 -2.91
CA ILE A 117 8.25 11.86 -2.23
C ILE A 117 6.92 12.23 -1.54
N ASN A 118 5.80 11.90 -2.18
CA ASN A 118 4.48 12.26 -1.69
C ASN A 118 3.90 11.26 -0.66
N ALA A 119 4.61 10.16 -0.38
CA ALA A 119 4.15 9.13 0.52
C ALA A 119 4.70 9.32 1.95
N THR A 120 3.85 9.09 2.95
CA THR A 120 4.27 8.94 4.35
C THR A 120 4.98 7.59 4.56
N VAL A 121 4.49 6.54 3.91
CA VAL A 121 5.11 5.21 3.90
C VAL A 121 4.91 4.58 2.52
N VAL A 122 5.89 3.79 2.09
CA VAL A 122 5.80 2.97 0.88
C VAL A 122 5.61 1.51 1.27
N VAL A 123 4.74 0.82 0.54
CA VAL A 123 4.56 -0.62 0.63
C VAL A 123 4.97 -1.26 -0.68
N ASP A 124 6.04 -2.06 -0.62
CA ASP A 124 6.47 -2.93 -1.70
C ASP A 124 5.67 -4.24 -1.64
N ALA A 125 4.74 -4.36 -2.58
CA ALA A 125 3.95 -5.56 -2.84
C ALA A 125 4.16 -6.06 -4.29
N CYS A 126 5.26 -5.67 -4.94
CA CYS A 126 5.59 -6.08 -6.30
C CYS A 126 6.25 -7.46 -6.30
N ASP A 127 6.32 -8.11 -7.46
CA ASP A 127 6.88 -9.45 -7.61
C ASP A 127 8.20 -9.49 -8.40
N ASN A 128 8.76 -8.33 -8.74
CA ASN A 128 9.98 -8.24 -9.55
C ASN A 128 11.10 -7.50 -8.80
N PHE A 129 12.34 -7.97 -8.95
CA PHE A 129 13.50 -7.44 -8.21
C PHE A 129 13.88 -6.01 -8.62
N GLU A 130 13.75 -5.68 -9.91
CA GLU A 130 14.16 -4.38 -10.45
C GLU A 130 13.41 -3.23 -9.77
N THR A 131 12.08 -3.32 -9.70
CA THR A 131 11.23 -2.35 -9.00
C THR A 131 11.59 -2.26 -7.52
N ARG A 132 11.92 -3.38 -6.84
CA ARG A 132 12.32 -3.37 -5.42
C ARG A 132 13.61 -2.59 -5.18
N PHE A 133 14.62 -2.79 -6.02
CA PHE A 133 15.88 -2.06 -5.89
C PHE A 133 15.72 -0.57 -6.20
N GLU A 134 14.91 -0.22 -7.21
CA GLU A 134 14.63 1.18 -7.52
C GLU A 134 13.82 1.87 -6.41
N LEU A 135 12.80 1.18 -5.87
CA LEU A 135 12.05 1.61 -4.70
C LEU A 135 12.96 1.86 -3.49
N ASN A 136 13.82 0.90 -3.17
CA ASN A 136 14.79 1.03 -2.08
C ASN A 136 15.68 2.27 -2.25
N LYS A 137 16.18 2.50 -3.47
CA LYS A 137 17.02 3.67 -3.78
C LYS A 137 16.29 4.98 -3.52
N PHE A 138 15.05 5.11 -3.99
CA PHE A 138 14.27 6.35 -3.80
C PHE A 138 13.81 6.52 -2.35
N CYS A 139 13.41 5.45 -1.67
CA CYS A 139 13.05 5.47 -0.25
C CYS A 139 14.22 5.91 0.63
N LEU A 140 15.44 5.46 0.32
CA LEU A 140 16.66 5.94 0.99
C LEU A 140 16.95 7.41 0.70
N LYS A 141 16.88 7.81 -0.58
CA LYS A 141 17.17 9.18 -1.02
C LYS A 141 16.26 10.20 -0.33
N HIS A 142 14.97 9.89 -0.22
CA HIS A 142 13.93 10.80 0.30
C HIS A 142 13.54 10.56 1.75
N LYS A 143 14.18 9.58 2.41
CA LYS A 143 13.89 9.18 3.80
C LYS A 143 12.42 8.80 4.00
N THR A 144 11.84 8.13 3.00
CA THR A 144 10.49 7.56 3.09
C THR A 144 10.62 6.11 3.55
N PRO A 145 10.03 5.71 4.69
CA PRO A 145 10.11 4.33 5.16
C PRO A 145 9.41 3.37 4.19
N MET A 146 9.94 2.16 4.07
CA MET A 146 9.43 1.12 3.18
C MET A 146 9.10 -0.15 3.94
N VAL A 147 7.90 -0.68 3.75
CA VAL A 147 7.50 -2.01 4.20
C VAL A 147 7.51 -2.94 2.99
N SER A 148 8.38 -3.95 3.01
CA SER A 148 8.57 -4.87 1.90
C SER A 148 8.01 -6.24 2.23
N GLY A 149 7.12 -6.74 1.37
CA GLY A 149 6.58 -8.09 1.41
C GLY A 149 7.06 -8.94 0.24
N ALA A 150 7.30 -10.22 0.48
CA ALA A 150 7.53 -11.20 -0.57
C ALA A 150 6.89 -12.54 -0.19
N ALA A 151 6.38 -13.27 -1.17
CA ALA A 151 5.87 -14.61 -0.97
C ALA A 151 6.27 -15.50 -2.14
N ILE A 152 6.90 -16.64 -1.84
CA ILE A 152 7.31 -17.63 -2.83
C ILE A 152 6.98 -19.03 -2.32
N ARG A 153 6.16 -19.76 -3.07
CA ARG A 153 5.69 -21.11 -2.71
C ARG A 153 5.03 -21.13 -1.32
N MET A 154 5.69 -21.74 -0.33
CA MET A 154 5.20 -21.90 1.04
C MET A 154 5.89 -20.95 2.03
N GLU A 155 6.67 -19.99 1.52
CA GLU A 155 7.44 -19.05 2.31
C GLU A 155 6.94 -17.62 2.09
N GLY A 156 6.94 -16.85 3.18
CA GLY A 156 6.66 -15.43 3.17
C GLY A 156 7.75 -14.68 3.94
N GLN A 157 8.08 -13.49 3.48
CA GLN A 157 9.02 -12.59 4.11
C GLN A 157 8.39 -11.20 4.24
N VAL A 158 8.61 -10.57 5.38
CA VAL A 158 8.22 -9.18 5.63
C VAL A 158 9.35 -8.48 6.37
N SER A 159 9.72 -7.31 5.87
CA SER A 159 10.75 -6.47 6.47
C SER A 159 10.32 -5.01 6.44
N VAL A 160 10.67 -4.27 7.48
CA VAL A 160 10.50 -2.82 7.53
C VAL A 160 11.89 -2.18 7.42
N PHE A 161 12.06 -1.32 6.43
CA PHE A 161 13.27 -0.54 6.21
C PHE A 161 12.92 0.93 6.46
N ASP A 162 13.31 1.43 7.62
CA ASP A 162 12.99 2.80 8.04
C ASP A 162 14.16 3.74 7.73
N SER A 163 14.14 4.32 6.54
CA SER A 163 15.17 5.25 6.08
C SER A 163 15.21 6.58 6.83
N ASN A 164 14.25 6.85 7.74
CA ASN A 164 14.36 7.95 8.70
C ASN A 164 15.29 7.62 9.87
N GLN A 165 15.56 6.35 10.14
CA GLN A 165 16.44 5.91 11.20
C GLN A 165 17.84 5.62 10.66
N GLN A 166 18.85 6.31 11.21
CA GLN A 166 20.23 6.23 10.73
C GLN A 166 20.83 4.81 10.82
N GLU A 167 20.39 4.01 11.78
CA GLU A 167 20.87 2.64 11.99
C GLU A 167 20.06 1.58 11.23
N SER A 168 18.98 1.97 10.53
CA SER A 168 18.17 1.00 9.79
C SER A 168 18.93 0.49 8.56
N PRO A 169 19.03 -0.84 8.36
CA PRO A 169 19.56 -1.37 7.10
C PRO A 169 18.60 -1.04 5.95
N CYS A 170 19.08 -1.15 4.72
CA CYS A 170 18.22 -1.05 3.53
C CYS A 170 18.00 -2.42 2.88
N TYR A 171 17.07 -2.50 1.93
CA TYR A 171 16.80 -3.73 1.20
C TYR A 171 18.09 -4.28 0.53
N GLN A 172 18.89 -3.41 -0.07
CA GLN A 172 20.15 -3.79 -0.71
C GLN A 172 21.25 -4.21 0.28
N CYS A 173 21.17 -3.82 1.56
CA CYS A 173 22.06 -4.34 2.59
C CYS A 173 21.79 -5.82 2.89
N LEU A 174 20.54 -6.26 2.73
CA LEU A 174 20.11 -7.64 2.99
C LEU A 174 20.27 -8.53 1.75
N TYR A 175 19.98 -7.99 0.56
CA TYR A 175 20.04 -8.71 -0.72
C TYR A 175 21.05 -8.03 -1.64
N SER A 176 22.30 -8.53 -1.58
CA SER A 176 23.45 -8.06 -2.38
C SER A 176 23.71 -8.94 -3.58
#